data_AF-A0A815VYA5-F1
#
_entry.id   AF-A0A815VYA5-F1
#
_cell.length_a   1.000
_cell.length_b   1.000
_cell.length_c   1.000
_cell.angle_alpha   90.00
_cell.angle_beta   90.00
_cell.angle_gamma   90.00
#
_symmetry.space_group_name_H-M   'P 1'
#
loop_
_entity.id
_entity.type
_entity.pdbx_description
1 polymer ?
#
loop_
_entity_poly.entity_id
_entity_poly.type
_entity_poly.pdbx_seq_one_letter_code
_entity_poly.pdbx_strand_id
1 'polypeptide(L)'
;MKWRRSERVRLTKRPYLRLLRSFGCHVSFLNIGFYTTSFNRLFFRIGLSNARLWKIWFTCGILCAFVTAIIACLTLLFLPLQYFYIYNQNRAQSIARTGANLVQNADSITSTYSGGSSDTRNKMLIQPIIPGVNVPLEQLPHFFLALLICTVLHEFGHAVAASAEQIRVNGCGYFIFLLYPGAYVDLHQEQLQMISAVRQLRIYCAGVFHNMVLVAIALIFLLINPLIMKHLYTEAATNGGCLVARYVTDHPSCLFNSDCQGVRPDSSCLHPFSADNYTRLIRILHTKGPPILFVGDVHELHRSIRIESYKPNLSYIPFALITDIPLFFKYVGAFSFALAFFNSVPCYALDGQYILQAFVEYISPSLYKRRRLKFVNVYSTAPSATESQFNNCGHTRNEYLLTLKKMLE
;
A
#
# COMPACT_ATOMS: atom_id res chain seq x y z
N MET A 1 29.95 7.18 4.71
CA MET A 1 30.82 7.04 5.91
C MET A 1 31.36 8.35 6.50
N LYS A 2 31.56 9.45 5.76
CA LYS A 2 32.06 10.75 6.32
C LYS A 2 31.10 11.46 7.29
N TRP A 3 29.80 11.15 7.26
CA TRP A 3 28.81 11.64 8.23
C TRP A 3 29.06 11.12 9.67
N ARG A 4 29.61 9.90 9.83
CA ARG A 4 29.79 9.24 11.14
C ARG A 4 30.90 9.82 12.04
N ARG A 5 31.77 10.71 11.53
CA ARG A 5 32.87 11.31 12.33
C ARG A 5 32.53 12.70 12.89
N SER A 6 31.85 13.56 12.13
CA SER A 6 31.43 14.90 12.57
C SER A 6 30.31 14.86 13.63
N GLU A 7 29.40 13.88 13.52
CA GLU A 7 28.34 13.64 14.52
C GLU A 7 28.87 13.08 15.85
N ARG A 8 29.98 12.33 15.83
CA ARG A 8 30.52 11.67 17.02
C ARG A 8 30.95 12.68 18.11
N VAL A 9 31.36 13.87 17.70
CA VAL A 9 31.81 14.95 18.60
C VAL A 9 30.63 15.80 19.13
N ARG A 10 29.51 15.90 18.39
CA ARG A 10 28.30 16.63 18.82
C ARG A 10 27.35 15.79 19.70
N LEU A 11 27.37 14.46 19.55
CA LEU A 11 26.45 13.53 20.21
C LEU A 11 26.81 13.15 21.66
N THR A 12 27.99 13.53 22.16
CA THR A 12 28.41 13.27 23.55
C THR A 12 27.56 14.01 24.60
N LYS A 13 26.90 15.11 24.21
CA LYS A 13 26.17 16.01 25.11
C LYS A 13 24.73 15.61 25.48
N ARG A 14 24.13 14.58 24.87
CA ARG A 14 22.71 14.22 25.11
C ARG A 14 22.56 12.76 25.56
N PRO A 15 22.43 12.48 26.88
CA PRO A 15 22.40 11.11 27.42
C PRO A 15 21.21 10.28 26.93
N TYR A 16 20.06 10.91 26.65
CA TYR A 16 18.87 10.20 26.12
C TYR A 16 19.12 9.58 24.73
N LEU A 17 19.95 10.19 23.88
CA LEU A 17 20.31 9.62 22.57
C LEU A 17 21.24 8.41 22.69
N ARG A 18 22.06 8.34 23.75
CA ARG A 18 22.88 7.16 24.07
C ARG A 18 22.00 6.00 24.55
N LEU A 19 21.04 6.28 25.43
CA LEU A 19 20.08 5.29 25.92
C LEU A 19 19.18 4.77 24.78
N LEU A 20 18.67 5.64 23.90
CA LEU A 20 17.91 5.22 22.73
C LEU A 20 18.72 4.28 21.83
N ARG A 21 20.00 4.60 21.58
CA ARG A 21 20.89 3.73 20.79
C ARG A 21 21.22 2.42 21.49
N SER A 22 21.26 2.34 22.83
CA SER A 22 21.43 1.06 23.52
C SER A 22 20.22 0.14 23.35
N PHE A 23 19.03 0.71 23.14
CA PHE A 23 17.82 -0.04 22.76
C PHE A 23 17.70 -0.30 21.25
N GLY A 24 18.65 0.16 20.43
CA GLY A 24 18.58 0.02 18.96
C GLY A 24 17.72 1.09 18.27
N CYS A 25 17.21 2.08 19.00
CA CYS A 25 16.43 3.19 18.45
C CYS A 25 17.33 4.31 17.93
N HIS A 26 17.03 4.82 16.75
CA HIS A 26 17.61 6.03 16.19
C HIS A 26 16.51 7.02 15.82
N VAL A 27 16.68 8.26 16.26
CA VAL A 27 15.74 9.35 15.97
C VAL A 27 16.51 10.40 15.18
N SER A 28 16.02 10.68 13.98
CA SER A 28 16.49 11.71 13.05
C SER A 28 15.32 12.63 12.69
N PHE A 29 15.57 13.76 12.03
CA PHE A 29 14.49 14.65 11.59
C PHE A 29 13.48 13.89 10.71
N LEU A 30 12.20 13.85 11.14
CA LEU A 30 11.09 13.14 10.49
C LEU A 30 11.26 11.62 10.33
N ASN A 31 12.24 11.00 11.00
CA ASN A 31 12.51 9.57 10.89
C ASN A 31 12.78 8.96 12.27
N ILE A 32 11.94 8.01 12.67
CA ILE A 32 12.14 7.19 13.86
C ILE A 32 12.38 5.77 13.37
N GLY A 33 13.53 5.20 13.71
CA GLY A 33 13.85 3.83 13.33
C GLY A 33 14.36 3.00 14.48
N PHE A 34 14.16 1.70 14.34
CA PHE A 34 14.58 0.67 15.28
C PHE A 34 15.39 -0.38 14.53
N TYR A 35 16.52 -0.78 15.10
CA TYR A 35 17.41 -1.79 14.55
C TYR A 35 17.63 -2.91 15.57
N THR A 36 17.55 -4.16 15.12
CA THR A 36 17.76 -5.33 15.96
C THR A 36 18.52 -6.42 15.23
N THR A 37 19.28 -7.20 15.99
CA THR A 37 19.97 -8.41 15.52
C THR A 37 19.31 -9.69 16.04
N SER A 38 18.23 -9.56 16.85
CA SER A 38 17.60 -10.69 17.54
C SER A 38 17.05 -11.74 16.57
N PHE A 39 16.60 -11.31 15.39
CA PHE A 39 16.04 -12.20 14.37
C PHE A 39 17.09 -12.91 13.51
N ASN A 40 18.38 -12.54 13.58
CA ASN A 40 19.42 -13.11 12.72
C ASN A 40 19.53 -14.63 12.87
N ARG A 41 19.41 -15.14 14.11
CA ARG A 41 19.42 -16.59 14.38
C ARG A 41 18.19 -17.29 13.78
N LEU A 42 17.04 -16.63 13.80
CA LEU A 42 15.81 -17.15 13.23
C LEU A 42 15.93 -17.25 11.71
N PHE A 43 16.37 -16.17 11.03
CA PHE A 43 16.58 -16.18 9.58
C PHE A 43 17.56 -17.27 9.15
N PHE A 44 18.66 -17.43 9.87
CA PHE A 44 19.64 -18.47 9.59
C PHE A 44 19.06 -19.89 9.76
N ARG A 45 18.32 -20.13 10.84
CA ARG A 45 17.66 -21.43 11.06
C ARG A 45 16.62 -21.74 9.98
N ILE A 46 15.81 -20.75 9.59
CA ILE A 46 14.81 -20.90 8.54
C ILE A 46 15.50 -21.15 7.20
N GLY A 47 16.49 -20.35 6.81
CA GLY A 47 17.19 -20.50 5.54
C GLY A 47 17.93 -21.83 5.38
N LEU A 48 18.39 -22.42 6.49
CA LEU A 48 19.06 -23.73 6.47
C LEU A 48 18.13 -24.94 6.67
N SER A 49 16.85 -24.73 7.01
CA SER A 49 15.94 -25.83 7.38
C SER A 49 15.77 -26.88 6.28
N ASN A 50 15.65 -26.43 5.02
CA ASN A 50 15.61 -27.31 3.86
C ASN A 50 16.19 -26.60 2.63
N ALA A 51 17.49 -26.79 2.40
CA ALA A 51 18.22 -26.14 1.32
C ALA A 51 17.64 -26.44 -0.08
N ARG A 52 17.09 -27.65 -0.30
CA ARG A 52 16.50 -28.02 -1.61
C ARG A 52 15.21 -27.23 -1.86
N LEU A 53 14.32 -27.18 -0.88
CA LEU A 53 13.06 -26.45 -1.00
C LEU A 53 13.31 -24.96 -1.19
N TRP A 54 14.17 -24.34 -0.37
CA TRP A 54 14.49 -22.92 -0.52
C TRP A 54 15.14 -22.61 -1.86
N LYS A 55 16.04 -23.47 -2.36
CA LYS A 55 16.64 -23.30 -3.67
C LYS A 55 15.61 -23.33 -4.79
N ILE A 56 14.65 -24.26 -4.75
CA ILE A 56 13.55 -24.32 -5.74
C ILE A 56 12.67 -23.08 -5.61
N TRP A 57 12.23 -22.76 -4.39
CA TRP A 57 11.37 -21.61 -4.07
C TRP A 57 11.94 -20.30 -4.63
N PHE A 58 13.18 -19.97 -4.28
CA PHE A 58 13.82 -18.74 -4.75
C PHE A 58 14.21 -18.78 -6.24
N THR A 59 14.41 -19.96 -6.83
CA THR A 59 14.62 -20.07 -8.27
C THR A 59 13.32 -19.79 -9.04
N CYS A 60 12.17 -20.27 -8.56
CA CYS A 60 10.87 -19.85 -9.09
C CYS A 60 10.65 -18.34 -8.92
N GLY A 61 11.12 -17.78 -7.80
CA GLY A 61 11.08 -16.34 -7.54
C GLY A 61 11.81 -15.49 -8.57
N ILE A 62 12.92 -15.98 -9.13
CA ILE A 62 13.64 -15.30 -10.22
C ILE A 62 12.71 -15.11 -11.43
N LEU A 63 12.06 -16.20 -11.88
CA LEU A 63 11.16 -16.14 -13.03
C LEU A 63 9.98 -15.19 -12.78
N CYS A 64 9.35 -15.29 -11.61
CA CYS A 64 8.24 -14.43 -11.22
C CYS A 64 8.63 -12.95 -11.19
N ALA A 65 9.79 -12.62 -10.63
CA ALA A 65 10.30 -11.26 -10.57
C ALA A 65 10.61 -10.70 -11.97
N PHE A 66 11.19 -11.49 -12.88
CA PHE A 66 11.42 -11.04 -14.27
C PHE A 66 10.12 -10.78 -15.03
N VAL A 67 9.12 -11.66 -14.90
CA VAL A 67 7.80 -11.43 -15.51
C VAL A 67 7.17 -10.15 -14.96
N THR A 68 7.23 -9.95 -13.64
CA THR A 68 6.74 -8.75 -12.97
C THR A 68 7.48 -7.50 -13.47
N ALA A 69 8.80 -7.56 -13.59
CA ALA A 69 9.63 -6.45 -14.10
C ALA A 69 9.29 -6.09 -15.55
N ILE A 70 9.07 -7.08 -16.42
CA ILE A 70 8.65 -6.84 -17.81
C ILE A 70 7.29 -6.15 -17.83
N ILE A 71 6.32 -6.67 -17.09
CA ILE A 71 4.98 -6.05 -17.00
C ILE A 71 5.08 -4.63 -16.46
N ALA A 72 5.85 -4.40 -15.39
CA ALA A 72 6.03 -3.08 -14.78
C ALA A 72 6.70 -2.08 -15.74
N CYS A 73 7.76 -2.48 -16.44
CA CYS A 73 8.43 -1.63 -17.42
C CYS A 73 7.52 -1.32 -18.62
N LEU A 74 6.81 -2.30 -19.17
CA LEU A 74 5.89 -2.08 -20.30
C LEU A 74 4.74 -1.16 -19.89
N THR A 75 4.11 -1.42 -18.74
CA THR A 75 3.02 -0.57 -18.25
C THR A 75 3.48 0.86 -18.02
N LEU A 76 4.65 1.10 -17.40
CA LEU A 76 5.21 2.43 -17.21
C LEU A 76 5.63 3.11 -18.53
N LEU A 77 6.02 2.35 -19.55
CA LEU A 77 6.34 2.88 -20.88
C LEU A 77 5.07 3.26 -21.66
N PHE A 78 4.03 2.43 -21.66
CA PHE A 78 2.85 2.61 -22.49
C PHE A 78 1.77 3.49 -21.88
N LEU A 79 1.61 3.55 -20.55
CA LEU A 79 0.59 4.39 -19.89
C LEU A 79 0.70 5.87 -20.28
N PRO A 80 1.89 6.51 -20.22
CA PRO A 80 2.03 7.91 -20.63
C PRO A 80 1.76 8.11 -22.12
N LEU A 81 2.17 7.16 -22.97
CA LEU A 81 1.92 7.21 -24.42
C LEU A 81 0.43 7.12 -24.74
N GLN A 82 -0.30 6.22 -24.07
CA GLN A 82 -1.75 6.11 -24.20
C GLN A 82 -2.44 7.38 -23.71
N TYR A 83 -2.03 7.91 -22.56
CA TYR A 83 -2.57 9.17 -22.05
C TYR A 83 -2.34 10.32 -23.03
N PHE A 84 -1.13 10.44 -23.58
CA PHE A 84 -0.78 11.44 -24.58
C PHE A 84 -1.59 11.28 -25.87
N TYR A 85 -1.78 10.05 -26.36
CA TYR A 85 -2.60 9.76 -27.53
C TYR A 85 -4.06 10.19 -27.32
N ILE A 86 -4.68 9.77 -26.21
CA ILE A 86 -6.06 10.12 -25.86
C ILE A 86 -6.20 11.64 -25.67
N TYR A 87 -5.23 12.29 -25.02
CA TYR A 87 -5.21 13.74 -24.84
C TYR A 87 -5.20 14.47 -26.19
N ASN A 88 -4.33 14.07 -27.11
CA ASN A 88 -4.26 14.68 -28.44
C ASN A 88 -5.50 14.41 -29.29
N GLN A 89 -6.09 13.21 -29.20
CA GLN A 89 -7.33 12.88 -29.90
C GLN A 89 -8.49 13.75 -29.41
N ASN A 90 -8.64 13.92 -28.11
CA ASN A 90 -9.67 14.79 -27.53
C ASN A 90 -9.43 16.27 -27.92
N ARG A 91 -8.17 16.73 -27.94
CA ARG A 91 -7.80 18.08 -28.40
C ARG A 91 -8.13 18.29 -29.89
N ALA A 92 -7.85 17.30 -30.75
CA ALA A 92 -8.20 17.36 -32.17
C ALA A 92 -9.72 17.43 -32.38
N GLN A 93 -10.50 16.63 -31.63
CA GLN A 93 -11.96 16.67 -31.68
C GLN A 93 -12.52 18.00 -31.16
N SER A 94 -11.94 18.60 -30.11
CA SER A 94 -12.39 19.92 -29.65
C SER A 94 -12.13 21.02 -30.69
N ILE A 95 -10.96 20.99 -31.36
CA ILE A 95 -10.64 21.95 -32.42
C ILE A 95 -11.55 21.75 -33.64
N ALA A 96 -11.82 20.50 -34.03
CA ALA A 96 -12.75 20.19 -35.12
C ALA A 96 -14.19 20.64 -34.80
N ARG A 97 -14.66 20.50 -33.56
CA ARG A 97 -15.97 21.01 -33.12
C ARG A 97 -16.02 22.54 -33.11
N THR A 98 -14.96 23.23 -32.67
CA THR A 98 -14.89 24.69 -32.75
C THR A 98 -14.86 25.17 -34.20
N GLY A 99 -14.14 24.48 -35.09
CA GLY A 99 -14.13 24.76 -36.53
C GLY A 99 -15.49 24.52 -37.19
N ALA A 100 -16.17 23.42 -36.84
CA ALA A 100 -17.53 23.13 -37.31
C ALA A 100 -18.57 24.15 -36.80
N ASN A 101 -18.45 24.60 -35.54
CA ASN A 101 -19.33 25.63 -34.97
C ASN A 101 -19.08 27.03 -35.58
N LEU A 102 -17.86 27.33 -36.04
CA LEU A 102 -17.56 28.57 -36.78
C LEU A 102 -18.14 28.55 -38.21
N VAL A 103 -18.30 27.36 -38.81
CA VAL A 103 -18.97 27.19 -40.11
C VAL A 103 -20.50 27.18 -39.96
N GLN A 104 -21.03 26.59 -38.88
CA GLN A 104 -22.48 26.57 -38.62
C GLN A 104 -23.03 27.88 -38.05
N ASN A 105 -22.21 28.75 -37.45
CA ASN A 105 -22.68 30.09 -37.05
C ASN A 105 -22.89 31.05 -38.25
N ALA A 106 -22.54 30.64 -39.47
CA ALA A 106 -22.92 31.36 -40.69
C ALA A 106 -24.33 30.98 -41.17
N ASP A 107 -24.86 29.81 -40.80
CA ASP A 107 -26.16 29.31 -41.20
C ASP A 107 -26.92 28.70 -40.01
N SER A 108 -27.99 29.38 -39.59
CA SER A 108 -29.11 28.88 -38.77
C SER A 108 -29.06 29.06 -37.24
N ILE A 109 -29.90 30.01 -36.81
CA ILE A 109 -30.59 30.06 -35.51
C ILE A 109 -31.61 28.92 -35.50
N THR A 110 -31.39 27.80 -34.79
CA THR A 110 -32.49 26.98 -34.24
C THR A 110 -32.05 26.03 -33.11
N SER A 111 -32.70 26.20 -31.95
CA SER A 111 -33.06 25.20 -30.93
C SER A 111 -32.00 24.27 -30.34
N THR A 112 -31.56 24.68 -29.15
CA THR A 112 -31.26 23.91 -27.94
C THR A 112 -32.09 22.63 -27.76
N TYR A 113 -31.44 21.46 -27.79
CA TYR A 113 -31.61 20.38 -26.81
C TYR A 113 -30.48 19.36 -27.03
N SER A 114 -29.40 19.48 -26.26
CA SER A 114 -28.34 18.46 -26.22
C SER A 114 -28.44 17.75 -24.88
N GLY A 115 -29.06 16.58 -24.90
CA GLY A 115 -28.98 15.61 -23.81
C GLY A 115 -27.50 15.31 -23.52
N GLY A 116 -27.06 15.68 -22.32
CA GLY A 116 -25.74 15.34 -21.82
C GLY A 116 -25.66 13.83 -21.58
N SER A 117 -25.24 13.09 -22.60
CA SER A 117 -24.69 11.75 -22.40
C SER A 117 -23.45 11.89 -21.51
N SER A 118 -23.64 11.53 -20.24
CA SER A 118 -22.58 11.37 -19.26
C SER A 118 -21.69 10.22 -19.71
N ASP A 119 -20.70 10.53 -20.55
CA ASP A 119 -19.66 9.61 -21.01
C ASP A 119 -18.76 9.28 -19.81
N THR A 120 -19.18 8.32 -18.99
CA THR A 120 -18.36 7.66 -17.97
C THR A 120 -17.28 6.81 -18.65
N ARG A 121 -16.34 7.45 -19.34
CA ARG A 121 -15.03 6.84 -19.58
C ARG A 121 -14.39 6.71 -18.20
N ASN A 122 -14.31 5.47 -17.71
CA ASN A 122 -13.45 5.07 -16.62
C ASN A 122 -12.01 5.48 -16.96
N LYS A 123 -11.68 6.74 -16.70
CA LYS A 123 -10.30 7.19 -16.66
C LYS A 123 -9.66 6.39 -15.53
N MET A 124 -8.79 5.45 -15.87
CA MET A 124 -7.91 4.80 -14.91
C MET A 124 -6.95 5.87 -14.37
N LEU A 125 -7.46 6.71 -13.47
CA LEU A 125 -6.66 7.65 -12.70
C LEU A 125 -5.97 6.83 -11.62
N ILE A 126 -4.64 6.74 -11.70
CA ILE A 126 -3.82 6.30 -10.59
C ILE A 126 -3.89 7.42 -9.54
N GLN A 127 -4.86 7.33 -8.63
CA GLN A 127 -4.96 8.26 -7.51
C GLN A 127 -4.07 7.74 -6.38
N PRO A 128 -3.12 8.54 -5.87
CA PRO A 128 -2.36 8.15 -4.69
C PRO A 128 -3.33 7.96 -3.53
N ILE A 129 -3.18 6.87 -2.78
CA ILE A 129 -4.00 6.65 -1.58
C ILE A 129 -3.50 7.61 -0.49
N ILE A 130 -4.32 8.60 -0.14
CA ILE A 130 -4.05 9.62 0.86
C ILE A 130 -5.00 9.40 2.04
N PRO A 131 -4.48 8.92 3.19
CA PRO A 131 -5.22 8.85 4.45
C PRO A 131 -6.05 10.10 4.75
N GLY A 132 -7.35 9.94 4.99
CA GLY A 132 -8.24 11.04 5.36
C GLY A 132 -8.76 11.91 4.20
N VAL A 133 -8.25 11.75 2.97
CA VAL A 133 -8.77 12.43 1.77
C VAL A 133 -9.58 11.46 0.92
N ASN A 134 -9.00 10.31 0.56
CA ASN A 134 -9.67 9.29 -0.25
C ASN A 134 -9.87 7.94 0.47
N VAL A 135 -9.44 7.86 1.73
CA VAL A 135 -9.67 6.70 2.61
C VAL A 135 -10.26 7.17 3.93
N PRO A 136 -11.44 6.67 4.35
CA PRO A 136 -12.03 6.97 5.65
C PRO A 136 -11.07 6.70 6.81
N LEU A 137 -11.08 7.57 7.83
CA LEU A 137 -10.18 7.45 8.98
C LEU A 137 -10.32 6.11 9.72
N GLU A 138 -11.50 5.51 9.70
CA GLU A 138 -11.78 4.19 10.28
C GLU A 138 -10.99 3.04 9.61
N GLN A 139 -10.59 3.21 8.35
CA GLN A 139 -9.86 2.19 7.59
C GLN A 139 -8.34 2.28 7.79
N LEU A 140 -7.84 3.35 8.44
CA LEU A 140 -6.41 3.56 8.65
C LEU A 140 -5.71 2.46 9.44
N PRO A 141 -6.30 1.84 10.48
CA PRO A 141 -5.66 0.73 11.16
C PRO A 141 -5.38 -0.44 10.22
N HIS A 142 -6.34 -0.79 9.35
CA HIS A 142 -6.19 -1.84 8.34
C HIS A 142 -5.14 -1.47 7.30
N PHE A 143 -5.13 -0.21 6.85
CA PHE A 143 -4.15 0.34 5.92
C PHE A 143 -2.72 0.19 6.46
N PHE A 144 -2.44 0.72 7.66
CA PHE A 144 -1.09 0.70 8.23
C PHE A 144 -0.63 -0.70 8.61
N LEU A 145 -1.54 -1.52 9.14
CA LEU A 145 -1.25 -2.91 9.46
C LEU A 145 -0.89 -3.72 8.20
N ALA A 146 -1.68 -3.59 7.13
CA ALA A 146 -1.40 -4.26 5.87
C ALA A 146 -0.06 -3.82 5.29
N LEU A 147 0.21 -2.50 5.26
CA LEU A 147 1.48 -1.97 4.77
C LEU A 147 2.68 -2.48 5.57
N LEU A 148 2.58 -2.52 6.90
CA LEU A 148 3.62 -3.08 7.78
C LEU A 148 3.87 -4.56 7.48
N ILE A 149 2.82 -5.36 7.34
CA ILE A 149 2.95 -6.80 7.05
C ILE A 149 3.60 -7.03 5.68
N CYS A 150 3.17 -6.30 4.65
CA CYS A 150 3.73 -6.41 3.30
C CYS A 150 5.22 -6.04 3.29
N THR A 151 5.60 -4.93 3.93
CA THR A 151 7.01 -4.51 3.99
C THR A 151 7.86 -5.46 4.81
N VAL A 152 7.39 -5.95 5.97
CA VAL A 152 8.13 -6.93 6.77
C VAL A 152 8.34 -8.24 6.02
N LEU A 153 7.31 -8.75 5.33
CA LEU A 153 7.43 -10.01 4.58
C LEU A 153 8.28 -9.89 3.31
N HIS A 154 8.32 -8.71 2.70
CA HIS A 154 9.26 -8.39 1.63
C HIS A 154 10.72 -8.51 2.10
N GLU A 155 11.07 -7.83 3.19
CA GLU A 155 12.41 -7.87 3.79
C GLU A 155 12.78 -9.25 4.35
N PHE A 156 11.79 -9.94 4.92
CA PHE A 156 11.93 -11.33 5.35
C PHE A 156 12.35 -12.23 4.18
N GLY A 157 11.79 -12.03 2.99
CA GLY A 157 12.17 -12.72 1.77
C GLY A 157 13.68 -12.60 1.50
N HIS A 158 14.22 -11.38 1.50
CA HIS A 158 15.65 -11.13 1.32
C HIS A 158 16.50 -11.77 2.42
N ALA A 159 16.08 -11.65 3.69
CA ALA A 159 16.80 -12.20 4.83
C ALA A 159 16.92 -13.74 4.77
N VAL A 160 15.81 -14.41 4.43
CA VAL A 160 15.78 -15.88 4.30
C VAL A 160 16.53 -16.33 3.05
N ALA A 161 16.42 -15.63 1.93
CA ALA A 161 17.17 -15.94 0.71
C ALA A 161 18.69 -15.82 0.93
N ALA A 162 19.13 -14.74 1.60
CA ALA A 162 20.53 -14.56 1.94
C ALA A 162 21.01 -15.67 2.88
N SER A 163 20.20 -16.03 3.88
CA SER A 163 20.51 -17.12 4.81
C SER A 163 20.59 -18.49 4.12
N ALA A 164 19.69 -18.78 3.18
CA ALA A 164 19.69 -19.99 2.38
C ALA A 164 20.91 -20.09 1.45
N GLU A 165 21.41 -18.94 0.99
CA GLU A 165 22.66 -18.82 0.24
C GLU A 165 23.89 -18.66 1.16
N GLN A 166 23.77 -18.93 2.47
CA GLN A 166 24.85 -18.88 3.46
C GLN A 166 25.54 -17.51 3.59
N ILE A 167 24.81 -16.42 3.28
CA ILE A 167 25.28 -15.06 3.49
C ILE A 167 24.79 -14.54 4.84
N ARG A 168 25.67 -13.83 5.54
CA ARG A 168 25.36 -13.28 6.86
C ARG A 168 24.41 -12.09 6.77
N VAL A 169 23.34 -12.15 7.56
CA VAL A 169 22.47 -11.01 7.87
C VAL A 169 23.09 -10.24 9.05
N ASN A 170 23.40 -8.95 8.86
CA ASN A 170 23.95 -8.10 9.92
C ASN A 170 22.86 -7.76 10.95
N GLY A 171 21.66 -7.45 10.47
CA GLY A 171 20.48 -7.13 11.29
C GLY A 171 19.28 -6.78 10.43
N CYS A 172 18.17 -6.42 11.07
CA CYS A 172 17.00 -5.86 10.41
C CYS A 172 16.44 -4.70 11.22
N GLY A 173 15.57 -3.91 10.61
CA GLY A 173 14.95 -2.79 11.27
C GLY A 173 13.61 -2.40 10.67
N TYR A 174 12.88 -1.58 11.42
CA TYR A 174 11.72 -0.85 10.93
C TYR A 174 11.96 0.64 11.14
N PHE A 175 11.35 1.46 10.30
CA PHE A 175 11.39 2.91 10.43
C PHE A 175 10.05 3.51 10.07
N ILE A 176 9.76 4.66 10.64
CA ILE A 176 8.61 5.48 10.30
C ILE A 176 9.18 6.79 9.76
N PHE A 177 9.01 6.99 8.46
CA PHE A 177 9.36 8.25 7.81
C PHE A 177 8.09 9.06 7.58
N LEU A 178 7.98 10.21 8.24
CA LEU A 178 6.78 11.04 8.29
C LEU A 178 5.55 10.28 8.83
N LEU A 179 4.78 9.62 7.96
CA LEU A 179 3.63 8.77 8.30
C LEU A 179 3.74 7.36 7.69
N TYR A 180 4.82 7.07 6.97
CA TYR A 180 4.98 5.82 6.23
C TYR A 180 5.85 4.84 7.04
N PRO A 181 5.29 3.71 7.52
CA PRO A 181 6.08 2.63 8.09
C PRO A 181 6.80 1.85 6.98
N GLY A 182 8.09 1.62 7.17
CA GLY A 182 8.94 0.80 6.31
C GLY A 182 9.77 -0.19 7.13
N ALA A 183 10.24 -1.23 6.47
CA ALA A 183 11.18 -2.20 7.02
C ALA A 183 12.43 -2.24 6.13
N TYR A 184 13.54 -2.73 6.68
CA TYR A 184 14.75 -3.04 5.91
C TYR A 184 15.53 -4.21 6.52
N VAL A 185 16.22 -4.97 5.67
CA VAL A 185 17.25 -5.92 6.08
C VAL A 185 18.66 -5.43 5.71
N ASP A 186 19.58 -5.53 6.66
CA ASP A 186 21.00 -5.19 6.47
C ASP A 186 21.80 -6.46 6.15
N LEU A 187 22.16 -6.62 4.87
CA LEU A 187 22.93 -7.74 4.36
C LEU A 187 24.42 -7.38 4.23
N HIS A 188 25.29 -8.37 4.41
CA HIS A 188 26.73 -8.17 4.25
C HIS A 188 27.14 -8.03 2.77
N GLN A 189 27.22 -6.78 2.30
CA GLN A 189 27.38 -6.41 0.89
C GLN A 189 28.65 -7.00 0.23
N GLU A 190 29.77 -7.05 0.94
CA GLU A 190 31.03 -7.58 0.38
C GLU A 190 30.90 -9.06 0.02
N GLN A 191 30.30 -9.86 0.91
CA GLN A 191 30.01 -11.28 0.62
C GLN A 191 28.99 -11.43 -0.52
N LEU A 192 27.95 -10.59 -0.52
CA LEU A 192 26.91 -10.62 -1.55
C LEU A 192 27.46 -10.31 -2.96
N GLN A 193 28.43 -9.40 -3.08
CA GLN A 193 29.08 -9.08 -4.34
C GLN A 193 30.12 -10.13 -4.79
N MET A 194 30.54 -11.01 -3.89
CA MET A 194 31.51 -12.07 -4.20
C MET A 194 30.86 -13.35 -4.71
N ILE A 195 29.57 -13.59 -4.42
CA ILE A 195 28.86 -14.78 -4.89
C ILE A 195 28.45 -14.68 -6.37
N SER A 196 28.12 -15.82 -6.97
CA SER A 196 27.72 -15.89 -8.39
C SER A 196 26.40 -15.16 -8.67
N ALA A 197 26.26 -14.63 -9.89
CA ALA A 197 25.10 -13.86 -10.33
C ALA A 197 23.75 -14.56 -10.07
N VAL A 198 23.66 -15.88 -10.28
CA VAL A 198 22.41 -16.63 -10.02
C VAL A 198 22.04 -16.63 -8.53
N ARG A 199 23.03 -16.75 -7.65
CA ARG A 199 22.81 -16.69 -6.19
C ARG A 199 22.41 -15.27 -5.77
N GLN A 200 23.01 -14.26 -6.38
CA GLN A 200 22.61 -12.86 -6.15
C GLN A 200 21.16 -12.61 -6.60
N LEU A 201 20.78 -13.10 -7.79
CA LEU A 201 19.42 -13.00 -8.32
C LEU A 201 18.39 -13.64 -7.39
N ARG A 202 18.68 -14.80 -6.78
CA ARG A 202 17.77 -15.40 -5.79
C ARG A 202 17.51 -14.50 -4.59
N ILE A 203 18.51 -13.73 -4.16
CA ILE A 203 18.41 -12.82 -3.02
C ILE A 203 17.69 -11.55 -3.42
N TYR A 204 18.08 -10.89 -4.51
CA TYR A 204 17.46 -9.64 -4.95
C TYR A 204 16.02 -9.82 -5.43
N CYS A 205 15.67 -10.96 -6.05
CA CYS A 205 14.28 -11.24 -6.46
C CYS A 205 13.38 -11.68 -5.30
N ALA A 206 13.94 -11.96 -4.11
CA ALA A 206 13.20 -12.57 -3.02
C ALA A 206 12.08 -11.69 -2.48
N GLY A 207 12.30 -10.38 -2.32
CA GLY A 207 11.30 -9.44 -1.82
C GLY A 207 10.13 -9.28 -2.79
N VAL A 208 10.41 -9.07 -4.08
CA VAL A 208 9.38 -9.03 -5.15
C VAL A 208 8.56 -10.33 -5.15
N PHE A 209 9.22 -11.49 -5.05
CA PHE A 209 8.55 -12.78 -5.05
C PHE A 209 7.64 -12.99 -3.83
N HIS A 210 8.08 -12.65 -2.62
CA HIS A 210 7.25 -12.79 -1.41
C HIS A 210 6.01 -11.90 -1.45
N ASN A 211 6.14 -10.69 -2.01
CA ASN A 211 4.99 -9.84 -2.25
C ASN A 211 4.03 -10.43 -3.30
N MET A 212 4.52 -11.00 -4.40
CA MET A 212 3.64 -11.69 -5.36
C MET A 212 2.93 -12.91 -4.75
N VAL A 213 3.59 -13.64 -3.85
CA VAL A 213 2.96 -14.71 -3.07
C VAL A 213 1.85 -14.16 -2.17
N LEU A 214 2.05 -13.01 -1.52
CA LEU A 214 1.01 -12.35 -0.73
C LEU A 214 -0.17 -11.88 -1.58
N VAL A 215 0.08 -11.39 -2.79
CA VAL A 215 -1.00 -11.08 -3.75
C VAL A 215 -1.81 -12.34 -4.05
N ALA A 216 -1.15 -13.46 -4.35
CA ALA A 216 -1.83 -14.73 -4.63
C ALA A 216 -2.66 -15.21 -3.42
N ILE A 217 -2.10 -15.16 -2.21
CA ILE A 217 -2.80 -15.53 -0.97
C ILE A 217 -4.03 -14.62 -0.75
N ALA A 218 -3.88 -13.31 -0.93
CA ALA A 218 -4.98 -12.36 -0.78
C ALA A 218 -6.09 -12.59 -1.81
N LEU A 219 -5.74 -12.86 -3.08
CA LEU A 219 -6.72 -13.18 -4.12
C LEU A 219 -7.45 -14.49 -3.84
N ILE A 220 -6.73 -15.55 -3.45
CA ILE A 220 -7.34 -16.83 -3.07
C ILE A 220 -8.30 -16.64 -1.90
N PHE A 221 -7.90 -15.89 -0.87
CA PHE A 221 -8.77 -15.57 0.24
C PHE A 221 -10.03 -14.82 -0.22
N LEU A 222 -9.88 -13.78 -1.04
CA LEU A 222 -11.01 -12.97 -1.53
C LEU A 222 -11.96 -13.78 -2.43
N LEU A 223 -11.46 -14.77 -3.17
CA LEU A 223 -12.28 -15.69 -3.96
C LEU A 223 -13.06 -16.68 -3.09
N ILE A 224 -12.45 -17.16 -2.00
CA ILE A 224 -13.09 -18.09 -1.05
C ILE A 224 -14.02 -17.36 -0.08
N ASN A 225 -13.79 -16.07 0.17
CA ASN A 225 -14.53 -15.28 1.16
C ASN A 225 -16.06 -15.33 0.98
N PRO A 226 -16.66 -15.21 -0.23
CA PRO A 226 -18.11 -15.37 -0.39
C PRO A 226 -18.64 -16.73 0.09
N LEU A 227 -17.86 -17.80 -0.06
CA LEU A 227 -18.21 -19.14 0.40
C LEU A 227 -18.16 -19.24 1.92
N ILE A 228 -17.11 -18.66 2.53
CA ILE A 228 -16.97 -18.57 3.99
C ILE A 228 -18.14 -17.77 4.57
N MET A 229 -18.45 -16.62 3.96
CA MET A 229 -19.52 -15.75 4.41
C MET A 229 -20.89 -16.44 4.27
N LYS A 230 -21.14 -17.17 3.17
CA LYS A 230 -22.36 -17.97 3.01
C LYS A 230 -22.54 -19.05 4.09
N HIS A 231 -21.44 -19.60 4.60
CA HIS A 231 -21.50 -20.62 5.66
C HIS A 231 -21.69 -19.99 7.05
N LEU A 232 -20.99 -18.90 7.35
CA LEU A 232 -21.01 -18.23 8.64
C LEU A 232 -22.20 -17.28 8.84
N TYR A 233 -22.78 -16.79 7.74
CA TYR A 233 -23.86 -15.84 7.72
C TYR A 233 -25.00 -16.36 6.84
N THR A 234 -26.22 -16.16 7.30
CA THR A 234 -27.39 -16.32 6.46
C THR A 234 -27.51 -15.04 5.66
N GLU A 235 -27.70 -15.18 4.34
CA GLU A 235 -28.31 -14.08 3.60
C GLU A 235 -29.59 -13.71 4.34
N ALA A 236 -29.80 -12.41 4.54
CA ALA A 236 -31.05 -11.94 5.10
C ALA A 236 -32.18 -12.35 4.13
N ALA A 237 -32.70 -13.56 4.30
CA ALA A 237 -33.90 -14.01 3.64
C ALA A 237 -34.96 -12.96 3.96
N THR A 238 -35.73 -12.57 2.94
CA THR A 238 -36.80 -11.57 3.01
C THR A 238 -37.97 -11.95 3.93
N ASN A 239 -37.75 -12.91 4.84
CA ASN A 239 -38.70 -13.43 5.82
C ASN A 239 -38.07 -13.32 7.22
N GLY A 240 -37.89 -12.08 7.69
CA GLY A 240 -37.38 -11.78 9.03
C GLY A 240 -38.49 -11.73 10.07
N GLY A 241 -38.32 -12.44 11.20
CA GLY A 241 -39.03 -12.12 12.44
C GLY A 241 -38.53 -10.79 13.00
N CYS A 242 -39.46 -9.89 13.32
CA CYS A 242 -39.24 -8.55 13.85
C CYS A 242 -39.96 -8.36 15.20
N LEU A 243 -39.36 -7.59 16.13
CA LEU A 243 -40.02 -7.14 17.36
C LEU A 243 -40.98 -5.96 17.07
N VAL A 244 -42.01 -5.83 17.91
CA VAL A 244 -43.28 -5.16 17.61
C VAL A 244 -43.21 -3.62 17.81
N ALA A 245 -43.21 -2.84 16.72
CA ALA A 245 -43.58 -1.41 16.72
C ALA A 245 -45.08 -1.18 16.41
N ARG A 246 -45.84 -2.27 16.32
CA ARG A 246 -47.18 -2.41 15.72
C ARG A 246 -48.25 -1.51 16.34
N TYR A 247 -48.15 -1.16 17.63
CA TYR A 247 -49.24 -0.45 18.30
C TYR A 247 -49.43 1.00 17.82
N VAL A 248 -48.34 1.72 17.50
CA VAL A 248 -48.41 3.15 17.15
C VAL A 248 -48.46 3.36 15.64
N THR A 249 -47.80 2.51 14.87
CA THR A 249 -47.63 2.70 13.42
C THR A 249 -48.76 2.14 12.55
N ASP A 250 -49.63 1.31 13.12
CA ASP A 250 -50.80 0.72 12.42
C ASP A 250 -52.02 1.65 12.45
N HIS A 251 -51.99 2.72 13.25
CA HIS A 251 -53.04 3.74 13.27
C HIS A 251 -52.87 4.71 12.08
N PRO A 252 -53.98 5.21 11.50
CA PRO A 252 -53.92 6.20 10.42
C PRO A 252 -53.26 7.49 10.92
N SER A 253 -52.44 8.10 10.07
CA SER A 253 -51.88 9.43 10.33
C SER A 253 -53.00 10.47 10.35
N CYS A 254 -53.01 11.32 11.37
CA CYS A 254 -53.95 12.44 11.52
C CYS A 254 -53.17 13.76 11.55
N LEU A 255 -53.79 14.84 11.06
CA LEU A 255 -53.30 16.20 11.24
C LEU A 255 -54.14 16.95 12.28
N PHE A 256 -55.44 16.68 12.30
CA PHE A 256 -56.40 17.28 13.21
C PHE A 256 -57.21 16.21 13.94
N ASN A 257 -57.79 16.56 15.10
CA ASN A 257 -58.66 15.65 15.84
C ASN A 257 -59.90 15.21 15.03
N SER A 258 -60.33 16.02 14.06
CA SER A 258 -61.40 15.66 13.12
C SER A 258 -61.06 14.45 12.25
N ASP A 259 -59.79 14.24 11.93
CA ASP A 259 -59.34 13.13 11.08
C ASP A 259 -59.47 11.77 11.80
N CYS A 260 -59.64 11.80 13.12
CA CYS A 260 -59.87 10.63 13.96
C CYS A 260 -61.38 10.27 14.08
N GLN A 261 -62.28 11.17 13.63
CA GLN A 261 -63.72 10.93 13.64
C GLN A 261 -64.08 9.89 12.57
N GLY A 262 -64.16 8.63 12.99
CA GLY A 262 -64.43 7.48 12.12
C GLY A 262 -63.66 6.22 12.49
N VAL A 263 -62.63 6.35 13.33
CA VAL A 263 -61.83 5.20 13.79
C VAL A 263 -62.37 4.68 15.13
N ARG A 264 -62.52 5.56 16.14
CA ARG A 264 -63.20 5.29 17.43
C ARG A 264 -63.75 6.58 18.05
N PRO A 265 -64.86 6.53 18.80
CA PRO A 265 -65.50 7.72 19.38
C PRO A 265 -64.61 8.51 20.36
N ASP A 266 -63.56 7.91 20.93
CA ASP A 266 -62.66 8.55 21.91
C ASP A 266 -61.19 8.66 21.44
N SER A 267 -60.96 8.76 20.13
CA SER A 267 -59.60 8.90 19.60
C SER A 267 -59.18 10.38 19.45
N SER A 268 -57.97 10.70 19.90
CA SER A 268 -57.37 12.04 19.79
C SER A 268 -56.12 12.00 18.94
N CYS A 269 -55.91 13.04 18.12
CA CYS A 269 -54.73 13.18 17.31
C CYS A 269 -53.57 13.70 18.17
N LEU A 270 -52.55 12.87 18.35
CA LEU A 270 -51.34 13.23 19.09
C LEU A 270 -50.22 13.58 18.13
N HIS A 271 -49.69 14.80 18.27
CA HIS A 271 -48.50 15.24 17.56
C HIS A 271 -47.26 14.94 18.40
N PRO A 272 -46.21 14.32 17.81
CA PRO A 272 -44.97 14.11 18.54
C PRO A 272 -44.35 15.45 18.93
N PHE A 273 -44.11 15.62 20.23
CA PHE A 273 -43.47 16.81 20.76
C PHE A 273 -42.01 16.85 20.29
N SER A 274 -41.69 17.80 19.42
CA SER A 274 -40.32 18.10 19.01
C SER A 274 -39.77 19.17 19.94
N ALA A 275 -38.95 18.78 20.92
CA ALA A 275 -38.33 19.73 21.84
C ALA A 275 -37.43 20.73 21.11
N ASP A 276 -36.79 20.29 20.02
CA ASP A 276 -35.79 21.06 19.28
C ASP A 276 -36.02 21.03 17.75
N ASN A 277 -35.39 21.97 17.03
CA ASN A 277 -35.49 22.07 15.57
C ASN A 277 -34.82 20.93 14.79
N TYR A 278 -34.02 20.09 15.46
CA TYR A 278 -33.29 18.97 14.85
C TYR A 278 -33.87 17.59 15.19
N THR A 279 -34.65 17.47 16.27
CA THR A 279 -35.33 16.21 16.59
C THR A 279 -36.49 15.97 15.62
N ARG A 280 -36.53 14.80 14.98
CA ARG A 280 -37.63 14.41 14.09
C ARG A 280 -38.11 13.01 14.46
N LEU A 281 -39.43 12.82 14.34
CA LEU A 281 -40.03 11.49 14.33
C LEU A 281 -39.99 10.96 12.90
N ILE A 282 -39.11 9.99 12.63
CA ILE A 282 -38.97 9.38 11.31
C ILE A 282 -39.60 8.00 11.33
N ARG A 283 -40.55 7.79 10.41
CA ARG A 283 -41.12 6.46 10.12
C ARG A 283 -40.32 5.82 9.00
N ILE A 284 -39.55 4.79 9.33
CA ILE A 284 -38.77 4.01 8.37
C ILE A 284 -39.65 2.89 7.85
N LEU A 285 -40.07 3.01 6.59
CA LEU A 285 -40.86 2.01 5.90
C LEU A 285 -39.95 0.95 5.30
N HIS A 286 -40.11 -0.30 5.72
CA HIS A 286 -39.47 -1.43 5.07
C HIS A 286 -40.42 -2.01 4.01
N THR A 287 -39.90 -2.36 2.83
CA THR A 287 -40.70 -2.98 1.76
C THR A 287 -41.35 -4.30 2.16
N LYS A 288 -40.83 -4.97 3.20
CA LYS A 288 -41.31 -6.27 3.70
C LYS A 288 -41.21 -6.41 5.23
N GLY A 289 -41.39 -5.34 6.01
CA GLY A 289 -41.32 -5.37 7.47
C GLY A 289 -42.17 -4.29 8.15
N PRO A 290 -42.53 -4.44 9.44
CA PRO A 290 -43.26 -3.42 10.16
C PRO A 290 -42.44 -2.12 10.22
N PRO A 291 -43.08 -0.96 10.09
CA PRO A 291 -42.39 0.32 10.10
C PRO A 291 -41.67 0.54 11.43
N ILE A 292 -40.42 1.02 11.38
CA ILE A 292 -39.64 1.40 12.57
C ILE A 292 -39.83 2.89 12.81
N LEU A 293 -40.01 3.28 14.08
CA LEU A 293 -40.09 4.67 14.50
C LEU A 293 -38.75 5.08 15.10
N PHE A 294 -38.11 6.10 14.52
CA PHE A 294 -36.90 6.70 15.05
C PHE A 294 -37.19 8.12 15.56
N VAL A 295 -36.73 8.44 16.77
CA VAL A 295 -36.83 9.77 17.39
C VAL A 295 -35.40 10.28 17.59
N GLY A 296 -34.98 11.30 16.85
CA GLY A 296 -33.63 11.86 17.00
C GLY A 296 -33.24 12.80 15.86
N ASP A 297 -31.96 13.18 15.80
CA ASP A 297 -31.41 13.94 14.67
C ASP A 297 -31.34 13.04 13.42
N VAL A 298 -31.80 13.58 12.30
CA VAL A 298 -31.75 12.94 10.98
C VAL A 298 -30.30 12.59 10.59
N HIS A 299 -29.33 13.40 10.99
CA HIS A 299 -27.91 13.15 10.71
C HIS A 299 -27.35 12.00 11.54
N GLU A 300 -27.85 11.78 12.76
CA GLU A 300 -27.49 10.61 13.56
C GLU A 300 -28.00 9.34 12.89
N LEU A 301 -29.24 9.35 12.40
CA LEU A 301 -29.82 8.21 11.69
C LEU A 301 -29.00 7.81 10.46
N HIS A 302 -28.57 8.79 9.66
CA HIS A 302 -27.75 8.55 8.47
C HIS A 302 -26.34 8.05 8.81
N ARG A 303 -25.83 8.33 10.02
CA ARG A 303 -24.51 7.84 10.48
C ARG A 303 -24.61 6.51 11.22
N SER A 304 -25.74 6.21 11.85
CA SER A 304 -25.94 5.04 12.71
C SER A 304 -26.45 3.81 11.98
N ILE A 305 -27.10 3.97 10.81
CA ILE A 305 -27.59 2.84 10.02
C ILE A 305 -26.51 2.39 9.03
N ARG A 306 -25.86 1.25 9.34
CA ARG A 306 -25.16 0.44 8.32
C ARG A 306 -26.09 -0.65 7.81
N ILE A 307 -26.37 -0.63 6.51
CA ILE A 307 -27.18 -1.65 5.84
C ILE A 307 -26.23 -2.72 5.34
N GLU A 308 -26.22 -3.88 6.00
CA GLU A 308 -25.43 -5.05 5.60
C GLU A 308 -26.34 -6.16 5.07
N SER A 309 -25.91 -6.85 4.01
CA SER A 309 -26.72 -7.91 3.35
C SER A 309 -26.74 -9.25 4.10
N TYR A 310 -25.96 -9.36 5.19
CA TYR A 310 -25.66 -10.63 5.86
C TYR A 310 -25.97 -10.57 7.36
N LYS A 311 -26.59 -11.63 7.90
CA LYS A 311 -26.87 -11.81 9.33
C LYS A 311 -26.03 -12.98 9.88
N PRO A 312 -25.30 -12.83 11.00
CA PRO A 312 -24.48 -13.90 11.57
C PRO A 312 -25.34 -15.06 12.03
N ASN A 313 -24.90 -16.29 11.71
CA ASN A 313 -25.59 -17.51 12.13
C ASN A 313 -25.37 -17.84 13.62
N LEU A 314 -24.28 -17.33 14.20
CA LEU A 314 -23.90 -17.51 15.59
C LEU A 314 -23.82 -16.14 16.28
N SER A 315 -24.48 -15.98 17.43
CA SER A 315 -24.57 -14.73 18.19
C SER A 315 -23.22 -14.15 18.65
N TYR A 316 -22.16 -14.97 18.66
CA TYR A 316 -20.82 -14.57 19.07
C TYR A 316 -19.94 -14.03 17.92
N ILE A 317 -20.38 -14.09 16.66
CA ILE A 317 -19.60 -13.60 15.52
C ILE A 317 -19.83 -12.08 15.37
N PRO A 318 -18.79 -11.23 15.53
CA PRO A 318 -18.94 -9.80 15.37
C PRO A 318 -19.24 -9.40 13.92
N PHE A 319 -20.25 -8.56 13.72
CA PHE A 319 -20.63 -8.01 12.41
C PHE A 319 -19.48 -7.30 11.69
N ALA A 320 -18.55 -6.69 12.43
CA ALA A 320 -17.39 -6.00 11.86
C ALA A 320 -16.48 -6.94 11.05
N LEU A 321 -16.44 -8.25 11.36
CA LEU A 321 -15.59 -9.20 10.63
C LEU A 321 -16.00 -9.39 9.16
N ILE A 322 -17.27 -9.13 8.83
CA ILE A 322 -17.79 -9.21 7.45
C ILE A 322 -17.08 -8.18 6.56
N THR A 323 -16.85 -6.99 7.10
CA THR A 323 -16.25 -5.87 6.37
C THR A 323 -14.75 -5.81 6.54
N ASP A 324 -14.26 -6.04 7.76
CA ASP A 324 -12.88 -5.75 8.15
C ASP A 324 -11.90 -6.78 7.58
N ILE A 325 -12.24 -8.07 7.60
CA ILE A 325 -11.34 -9.11 7.09
C ILE A 325 -11.15 -8.96 5.57
N PRO A 326 -12.21 -8.87 4.73
CA PRO A 326 -12.01 -8.69 3.30
C PRO A 326 -11.35 -7.37 2.95
N LEU A 327 -11.63 -6.30 3.71
CA LEU A 327 -10.97 -5.00 3.54
C LEU A 327 -9.47 -5.10 3.81
N PHE A 328 -9.07 -5.78 4.89
CA PHE A 328 -7.67 -6.04 5.20
C PHE A 328 -6.97 -6.79 4.06
N PHE A 329 -7.54 -7.88 3.55
CA PHE A 329 -6.94 -8.63 2.45
C PHE A 329 -6.91 -7.87 1.12
N LYS A 330 -7.87 -6.97 0.86
CA LYS A 330 -7.81 -6.03 -0.27
C LYS A 330 -6.58 -5.12 -0.15
N TYR A 331 -6.32 -4.57 1.04
CA TYR A 331 -5.12 -3.75 1.27
C TYR A 331 -3.83 -4.56 1.18
N VAL A 332 -3.76 -5.75 1.76
CA VAL A 332 -2.60 -6.65 1.64
C VAL A 332 -2.31 -6.95 0.17
N GLY A 333 -3.32 -7.31 -0.62
CA GLY A 333 -3.17 -7.55 -2.05
C GLY A 333 -2.69 -6.31 -2.80
N ALA A 334 -3.31 -5.15 -2.56
CA ALA A 334 -2.96 -3.90 -3.23
C ALA A 334 -1.54 -3.42 -2.90
N PHE A 335 -1.15 -3.39 -1.62
CA PHE A 335 0.20 -2.98 -1.22
C PHE A 335 1.26 -3.96 -1.64
N SER A 336 1.01 -5.27 -1.51
CA SER A 336 1.97 -6.28 -1.99
C SER A 336 2.18 -6.17 -3.49
N PHE A 337 1.10 -5.99 -4.26
CA PHE A 337 1.20 -5.77 -5.70
C PHE A 337 2.01 -4.51 -6.02
N ALA A 338 1.69 -3.38 -5.38
CA ALA A 338 2.41 -2.12 -5.61
C ALA A 338 3.90 -2.25 -5.25
N LEU A 339 4.23 -2.84 -4.10
CA LEU A 339 5.61 -3.04 -3.68
C LEU A 339 6.36 -3.99 -4.63
N ALA A 340 5.74 -5.09 -5.08
CA ALA A 340 6.34 -5.98 -6.08
C ALA A 340 6.56 -5.27 -7.42
N PHE A 341 5.54 -4.54 -7.89
CA PHE A 341 5.55 -3.80 -9.14
C PHE A 341 6.68 -2.76 -9.14
N PHE A 342 6.72 -1.84 -8.17
CA PHE A 342 7.74 -0.80 -8.14
C PHE A 342 9.15 -1.36 -7.87
N ASN A 343 9.32 -2.30 -6.92
CA ASN A 343 10.65 -2.85 -6.64
C ASN A 343 11.20 -3.72 -7.77
N SER A 344 10.37 -4.18 -8.72
CA SER A 344 10.85 -4.89 -9.91
C SER A 344 11.43 -3.96 -10.99
N VAL A 345 11.12 -2.66 -10.96
CA VAL A 345 11.59 -1.68 -11.95
C VAL A 345 13.07 -1.36 -11.71
N PRO A 346 13.92 -1.28 -12.75
CA PRO A 346 15.34 -0.96 -12.61
C PRO A 346 15.57 0.54 -12.32
N CYS A 347 15.08 1.01 -11.19
CA CYS A 347 15.21 2.37 -10.70
C CYS A 347 16.16 2.44 -9.50
N TYR A 348 16.80 3.60 -9.30
CA TYR A 348 17.69 3.84 -8.18
C TYR A 348 16.99 3.63 -6.84
N ALA A 349 17.69 3.00 -5.90
CA ALA A 349 17.22 2.70 -4.54
C ALA A 349 16.07 1.68 -4.42
N LEU A 350 15.72 0.99 -5.53
CA LEU A 350 14.80 -0.16 -5.53
C LEU A 350 15.56 -1.45 -5.81
N ASP A 351 14.97 -2.62 -5.52
CA ASP A 351 15.61 -3.92 -5.78
C ASP A 351 15.97 -4.12 -7.25
N GLY A 352 15.14 -3.60 -8.16
CA GLY A 352 15.29 -3.76 -9.60
C GLY A 352 16.63 -3.29 -10.15
N GLN A 353 17.30 -2.32 -9.52
CA GLN A 353 18.66 -1.92 -9.91
C GLN A 353 19.66 -3.07 -9.70
N TYR A 354 19.54 -3.78 -8.59
CA TYR A 354 20.41 -4.90 -8.22
C TYR A 354 20.05 -6.17 -8.99
N ILE A 355 18.75 -6.39 -9.25
CA ILE A 355 18.27 -7.45 -10.14
C ILE A 355 18.87 -7.26 -11.54
N LEU A 356 18.80 -6.04 -12.10
CA LEU A 356 19.36 -5.74 -13.41
C LEU A 356 20.89 -5.89 -13.41
N GLN A 357 21.59 -5.41 -12.37
CA GLN A 357 23.04 -5.55 -12.27
C GLN A 357 23.47 -7.03 -12.25
N ALA A 358 22.82 -7.87 -11.44
CA ALA A 358 23.11 -9.29 -11.35
C ALA A 358 22.75 -10.02 -12.67
N PHE A 359 21.67 -9.61 -13.33
CA PHE A 359 21.29 -10.15 -14.64
C PHE A 359 22.32 -9.84 -15.74
N VAL A 360 22.85 -8.61 -15.77
CA VAL A 360 23.91 -8.23 -16.70
C VAL A 360 25.20 -9.00 -16.41
N GLU A 361 25.55 -9.22 -15.13
CA GLU A 361 26.68 -10.07 -14.74
C GLU A 361 26.48 -11.53 -15.20
N TYR A 362 25.26 -12.04 -15.14
CA TYR A 362 24.90 -13.37 -15.61
C TYR A 362 25.06 -13.54 -17.13
N ILE A 363 24.55 -12.58 -17.92
CA ILE A 363 24.62 -12.64 -19.40
C ILE A 363 26.04 -12.37 -19.91
N SER A 364 26.74 -11.40 -19.31
CA SER A 364 28.06 -10.99 -19.78
C SER A 364 29.11 -10.99 -18.66
N PRO A 365 29.60 -12.19 -18.27
CA PRO A 365 30.63 -12.32 -17.25
C PRO A 365 31.93 -11.59 -17.62
N SER A 366 32.25 -11.52 -18.93
CA SER A 366 33.46 -10.91 -19.45
C SER A 366 33.49 -9.38 -19.31
N LEU A 367 32.34 -8.71 -19.53
CA LEU A 367 32.20 -7.26 -19.35
C LEU A 367 32.25 -6.88 -17.87
N TYR A 368 31.62 -7.69 -17.01
CA TYR A 368 31.58 -7.42 -15.57
C TYR A 368 32.95 -7.66 -14.91
N LYS A 369 33.65 -8.74 -15.25
CA LYS A 369 35.00 -9.03 -14.73
C LYS A 369 35.99 -7.90 -15.04
N ARG A 370 35.89 -7.27 -16.22
CA ARG A 370 36.70 -6.08 -16.60
C ARG A 370 36.41 -4.86 -15.73
N ARG A 371 35.14 -4.57 -15.40
CA ARG A 371 34.77 -3.47 -14.48
C ARG A 371 35.19 -3.76 -13.03
N ARG A 372 35.01 -5.00 -12.56
CA ARG A 372 35.38 -5.45 -11.21
C ARG A 372 36.90 -5.42 -10.99
N LEU A 373 37.69 -5.86 -11.97
CA LEU A 373 39.16 -5.79 -11.93
C LEU A 373 39.67 -4.33 -11.92
N LYS A 374 39.03 -3.42 -12.66
CA LYS A 374 39.35 -1.98 -12.55
C LYS A 374 39.07 -1.43 -11.16
N PHE A 375 37.94 -1.80 -10.55
CA PHE A 375 37.63 -1.41 -9.17
C PHE A 375 38.64 -2.00 -8.17
N VAL A 376 38.88 -3.31 -8.19
CA VAL A 376 39.82 -3.98 -7.29
C VAL A 376 41.24 -3.42 -7.45
N ASN A 377 41.70 -3.19 -8.68
CA ASN A 377 43.01 -2.59 -8.91
C ASN A 377 43.06 -1.15 -8.39
N VAL A 378 42.02 -0.32 -8.56
CA VAL A 378 42.00 1.05 -7.99
C VAL A 378 42.05 1.04 -6.46
N TYR A 379 41.45 0.04 -5.80
CA TYR A 379 41.51 -0.10 -4.34
C TYR A 379 42.79 -0.81 -3.84
N SER A 380 43.43 -1.67 -4.65
CA SER A 380 44.68 -2.36 -4.28
C SER A 380 45.94 -1.62 -4.71
N THR A 381 45.86 -0.67 -5.64
CA THR A 381 46.97 0.23 -6.03
C THR A 381 46.89 1.59 -5.36
N ALA A 382 45.93 1.83 -4.46
CA ALA A 382 46.06 2.90 -3.49
C ALA A 382 47.30 2.59 -2.63
N PRO A 383 48.42 3.33 -2.78
CA PRO A 383 49.62 3.01 -2.04
C PRO A 383 49.28 3.13 -0.56
N SER A 384 49.70 2.14 0.22
CA SER A 384 49.98 2.31 1.63
C SER A 384 51.02 3.42 1.76
N ALA A 385 50.57 4.67 1.73
CA ALA A 385 51.38 5.83 2.02
C ALA A 385 51.81 5.71 3.49
N THR A 386 53.02 5.23 3.68
CA THR A 386 53.79 5.39 4.90
C THR A 386 53.81 6.87 5.27
N GLU A 387 53.75 7.13 6.57
CA GLU A 387 53.48 8.41 7.22
C GLU A 387 54.56 9.49 7.04
N SER A 388 55.51 9.32 6.11
CA SER A 388 56.71 10.17 5.98
C SER A 388 56.73 11.12 4.78
N GLN A 389 55.71 11.15 3.91
CA GLN A 389 55.69 12.05 2.73
C GLN A 389 54.61 13.14 2.75
N PHE A 390 53.89 13.34 3.86
CA PHE A 390 52.77 14.30 3.94
C PHE A 390 53.14 15.77 4.23
N ASN A 391 54.42 16.15 4.21
CA ASN A 391 54.81 17.51 4.63
C ASN A 391 54.98 18.55 3.50
N ASN A 392 54.88 18.19 2.21
CA ASN A 392 55.24 19.14 1.13
C ASN A 392 54.15 19.46 0.09
N CYS A 393 52.88 19.15 0.35
CA CYS A 393 51.80 19.69 -0.46
C CYS A 393 50.59 20.01 0.42
N GLY A 394 50.30 21.29 0.59
CA GLY A 394 49.26 21.85 1.45
C GLY A 394 47.82 21.57 1.00
N HIS A 395 47.52 20.36 0.54
CA HIS A 395 46.17 19.89 0.28
C HIS A 395 45.83 18.71 1.18
N THR A 396 44.80 18.89 2.00
CA THR A 396 44.38 17.85 2.95
C THR A 396 43.73 16.70 2.18
N ARG A 397 43.99 15.45 2.63
CA ARG A 397 43.39 14.19 2.17
C ARG A 397 41.87 14.22 1.95
N ASN A 398 41.17 15.21 2.52
CA ASN A 398 39.75 15.42 2.33
C ASN A 398 39.35 16.00 0.97
N GLU A 399 40.21 16.78 0.31
CA GLU A 399 39.94 17.36 -1.02
C GLU A 399 40.02 16.30 -2.12
N TYR A 400 41.02 15.42 -2.09
CA TYR A 400 41.12 14.29 -3.03
C TYR A 400 39.90 13.35 -2.99
N LEU A 401 39.39 13.06 -1.79
CA LEU A 401 38.16 12.27 -1.61
C LEU A 401 36.90 13.01 -2.05
N LEU A 402 36.93 14.34 -2.14
CA LEU A 402 35.80 15.15 -2.63
C LEU A 402 35.81 15.20 -4.16
N THR A 403 36.98 15.30 -4.78
CA THR A 403 37.16 15.26 -6.24
C THR A 403 36.80 13.89 -6.82
N LEU A 404 37.17 12.80 -6.13
CA LEU A 404 36.73 11.44 -6.51
C LEU A 404 35.23 11.22 -6.36
N LYS A 405 34.58 11.93 -5.42
CA LYS A 405 33.13 11.87 -5.24
C LYS A 405 32.37 12.67 -6.29
N LYS A 406 32.94 13.80 -6.75
CA LYS A 406 32.42 14.60 -7.87
C LYS A 406 32.58 13.92 -9.24
N MET A 407 33.44 12.92 -9.37
CA MET A 407 33.52 12.07 -10.57
C MET A 407 32.59 10.83 -10.51
N LEU A 408 31.87 10.63 -9.39
CA LEU A 408 30.97 9.51 -9.13
C LEU A 408 29.51 9.96 -8.88
N GLU A 409 29.22 11.25 -9.07
CA GLU A 409 27.88 11.78 -9.37
C GLU A 409 27.73 11.82 -10.89
#